data_AF-A0A9X7C5M0-F1
#
_entry.id   AF-A0A9X7C5M0-F1
#
_cell.length_a   1.000
_cell.length_b   1.000
_cell.length_c   1.000
_cell.angle_alpha   90.00
_cell.angle_beta   90.00
_cell.angle_gamma   90.00
#
_symmetry.space_group_name_H-M   'P 1'
#
loop_
_entity.id
_entity.type
_entity.pdbx_description
1 polymer ?
#
loop_
_entity_poly.entity_id
_entity_poly.type
_entity_poly.pdbx_seq_one_letter_code
_entity_poly.pdbx_strand_id
1 'polypeptide(L)'
;MRWLLLLAANEDQNLTETLEAIALEQDETLQKAIQKWDNMSHNQQFRREYEAREKVLLDEKAAVAHAEKKGIEKGRKEGREEGREEGREEGEARIIRKLYENGMAPEDIAHHVGMNTAEVQRILELS
;
A
#
# COMPACT_ATOMS: atom_id res chain seq x y z
N MET A 1 45.12 1.03 -10.36
CA MET A 1 43.84 0.72 -9.71
C MET A 1 44.09 -0.37 -8.65
N ARG A 2 44.34 0.04 -7.39
CA ARG A 2 44.92 -0.81 -6.32
C ARG A 2 43.88 -1.65 -5.57
N TRP A 3 42.60 -1.28 -5.61
CA TRP A 3 41.49 -2.04 -5.02
C TRP A 3 41.23 -3.39 -5.72
N LEU A 4 41.74 -3.58 -6.94
CA LEU A 4 41.70 -4.88 -7.64
C LEU A 4 42.58 -5.94 -6.96
N LEU A 5 43.62 -5.54 -6.21
CA LEU A 5 44.49 -6.49 -5.49
C LEU A 5 43.79 -7.09 -4.26
N LEU A 6 42.89 -6.34 -3.62
CA LEU A 6 42.08 -6.82 -2.50
C LEU A 6 41.06 -7.88 -2.93
N LEU A 7 40.51 -7.77 -4.15
CA LEU A 7 39.61 -8.79 -4.71
C LEU A 7 40.33 -10.10 -5.05
N ALA A 8 41.60 -10.02 -5.47
CA ALA A 8 42.43 -11.18 -5.81
C ALA A 8 42.96 -11.93 -4.57
N ALA A 9 42.95 -11.31 -3.40
CA ALA A 9 43.43 -11.89 -2.15
C ALA A 9 42.38 -12.75 -1.41
N ASN A 10 41.14 -12.78 -1.90
CA ASN A 10 39.97 -13.42 -1.26
C ASN A 10 40.10 -14.95 -1.02
N GLU A 11 41.15 -15.60 -1.51
CA GLU A 11 41.43 -17.03 -1.28
C GLU A 11 42.45 -17.29 -0.16
N ASP A 12 43.17 -16.26 0.32
CA ASP A 12 44.16 -16.37 1.40
C ASP A 12 43.95 -15.27 2.46
N GLN A 13 43.53 -15.71 3.65
CA GLN A 13 43.18 -14.83 4.77
C GLN A 13 44.39 -14.02 5.26
N ASN A 14 45.59 -14.61 5.27
CA ASN A 14 46.80 -13.92 5.75
C ASN A 14 47.24 -12.83 4.77
N LEU A 15 47.10 -13.10 3.45
CA LEU A 15 47.42 -12.14 2.40
C LEU A 15 46.41 -10.98 2.38
N THR A 16 45.14 -11.26 2.65
CA THR A 16 44.10 -10.24 2.77
C THR A 16 44.39 -9.30 3.94
N GLU A 17 44.67 -9.83 5.13
CA GLU A 17 44.97 -9.00 6.32
C GLU A 17 46.23 -8.14 6.14
N THR A 18 47.28 -8.67 5.50
CA THR A 18 48.49 -7.88 5.21
C THR A 18 48.26 -6.81 4.15
N LEU A 19 47.50 -7.10 3.09
CA LEU A 19 47.21 -6.12 2.04
C LEU A 19 46.23 -5.04 2.53
N GLU A 20 45.28 -5.39 3.39
CA GLU A 20 44.43 -4.42 4.09
C GLU A 20 45.27 -3.52 5.00
N ALA A 21 46.16 -4.08 5.82
CA ALA A 21 47.05 -3.30 6.67
C ALA A 21 47.93 -2.33 5.86
N ILE A 22 48.50 -2.77 4.74
CA ILE A 22 49.34 -1.93 3.86
C ILE A 22 48.49 -0.86 3.14
N ALA A 23 47.29 -1.20 2.68
CA ALA A 23 46.38 -0.25 2.03
C ALA A 23 45.89 0.82 3.01
N LEU A 24 45.62 0.42 4.26
CA LEU A 24 45.30 1.31 5.35
C LEU A 24 46.49 2.17 5.74
N GLU A 25 47.70 1.63 5.83
CA GLU A 25 48.89 2.39 6.23
C GLU A 25 49.31 3.44 5.19
N GLN A 26 49.13 3.15 3.89
CA GLN A 26 49.56 4.04 2.80
C GLN A 26 48.51 5.06 2.35
N ASP A 27 47.22 4.87 2.63
CA ASP A 27 46.15 5.77 2.20
C ASP A 27 45.58 6.58 3.37
N GLU A 28 46.12 7.78 3.54
CA GLU A 28 45.69 8.75 4.55
C GLU A 28 44.19 9.10 4.45
N THR A 29 43.61 9.02 3.25
CA THR A 29 42.18 9.30 3.02
C THR A 29 41.32 8.18 3.61
N LEU A 30 41.75 6.94 3.41
CA LEU A 30 41.06 5.76 3.92
C LEU A 30 41.15 5.67 5.45
N GLN A 31 42.32 5.97 6.04
CA GLN A 31 42.46 6.06 7.50
C GLN A 31 41.56 7.14 8.11
N LYS A 32 41.55 8.35 7.51
CA LYS A 32 40.68 9.44 7.97
C LYS A 32 39.21 9.08 7.87
N ALA A 33 38.80 8.36 6.82
CA ALA A 33 37.43 7.89 6.67
C ALA A 33 37.06 6.85 7.75
N ILE A 34 37.94 5.90 8.06
CA ILE A 34 37.72 4.87 9.08
C ILE A 34 37.71 5.48 10.48
N GLN A 35 38.66 6.34 10.83
CA GLN A 35 38.65 7.02 12.14
C GLN A 35 37.44 7.94 12.31
N LYS A 36 37.02 8.62 11.25
CA LYS A 36 35.80 9.42 11.29
C LYS A 36 34.57 8.54 11.48
N TRP A 37 34.50 7.41 10.79
CA TRP A 37 33.44 6.42 10.96
C TRP A 37 33.42 5.84 12.37
N ASP A 38 34.58 5.48 12.92
CA ASP A 38 34.72 4.91 14.27
C ASP A 38 34.36 5.93 15.36
N ASN A 39 34.76 7.19 15.19
CA ASN A 39 34.36 8.28 16.10
C ASN A 39 32.85 8.57 16.02
N MET A 40 32.26 8.51 14.83
CA MET A 40 30.81 8.67 14.64
C MET A 40 30.03 7.47 15.17
N SER A 41 30.58 6.26 15.03
CA SER A 41 29.98 5.02 15.50
C SER A 41 30.00 4.97 17.03
N HIS A 42 31.05 5.46 17.70
CA HIS A 42 31.16 5.49 19.18
C HIS A 42 30.42 6.67 19.84
N ASN A 43 30.08 7.73 19.09
CA ASN A 43 29.35 8.87 19.61
C ASN A 43 27.86 8.56 19.80
N GLN A 44 27.46 8.34 21.06
CA GLN A 44 26.08 8.01 21.43
C GLN A 44 25.06 9.06 20.96
N GLN A 45 25.43 10.34 20.88
CA GLN A 45 24.55 11.39 20.42
C GLN A 45 24.30 11.29 18.91
N PHE A 46 25.35 11.01 18.13
CA PHE A 46 25.21 10.81 16.68
C PHE A 46 24.31 9.62 16.34
N ARG A 47 24.48 8.48 17.04
CA ARG A 47 23.60 7.32 16.88
C ARG A 47 22.14 7.66 17.17
N ARG A 48 21.87 8.38 18.27
CA ARG A 48 20.50 8.81 18.62
C ARG A 48 19.89 9.74 17.58
N GLU A 49 20.67 10.69 17.06
CA GLU A 49 20.19 11.60 16.00
C GLU A 49 19.89 10.85 14.70
N TYR A 50 20.72 9.86 14.36
CA TYR A 50 20.49 8.97 13.21
C TYR A 50 19.23 8.12 13.41
N GLU A 51 19.11 7.41 14.54
CA GLU A 51 17.95 6.59 14.90
C GLU A 51 16.66 7.43 14.94
N ALA A 52 16.72 8.65 15.45
CA ALA A 52 15.57 9.55 15.46
C ALA A 52 15.11 9.93 14.04
N ARG A 53 16.05 10.22 13.13
CA ARG A 53 15.73 10.49 11.73
C ARG A 53 15.17 9.27 11.03
N GLU A 54 15.78 8.11 11.24
CA GLU A 54 15.30 6.84 10.70
C GLU A 54 13.88 6.54 11.19
N LYS A 55 13.64 6.74 12.49
CA LYS A 55 12.31 6.58 13.08
C LYS A 55 11.27 7.49 12.41
N VAL A 56 11.58 8.77 12.18
CA VAL A 56 10.64 9.69 11.49
C VAL A 56 10.30 9.16 10.10
N LEU A 57 11.29 8.70 9.33
CA LEU A 57 11.06 8.14 8.00
C LEU A 57 10.21 6.85 8.05
N LEU A 58 10.40 6.02 9.07
CA LEU A 58 9.59 4.81 9.27
C LEU A 58 8.16 5.13 9.67
N ASP A 59 7.97 6.10 10.57
CA ASP A 59 6.65 6.56 11.01
C ASP A 59 5.87 7.17 9.83
N GLU A 60 6.52 7.97 8.98
CA GLU A 60 5.92 8.51 7.75
C GLU A 60 5.50 7.39 6.78
N LYS A 61 6.39 6.42 6.52
CA LYS A 61 6.08 5.27 5.66
C LYS A 61 4.91 4.45 6.22
N ALA A 62 4.89 4.22 7.53
CA ALA A 62 3.81 3.49 8.20
C ALA A 62 2.49 4.25 8.12
N ALA A 63 2.51 5.58 8.29
CA ALA A 63 1.33 6.42 8.17
C ALA A 63 0.72 6.36 6.76
N VAL A 64 1.56 6.44 5.71
CA VAL A 64 1.13 6.32 4.32
C VAL A 64 0.53 4.94 4.05
N ALA A 65 1.25 3.87 4.40
CA ALA A 65 0.77 2.49 4.19
C ALA A 65 -0.55 2.22 4.92
N HIS A 66 -0.70 2.76 6.14
CA HIS A 66 -1.95 2.66 6.90
C HIS A 66 -3.09 3.43 6.21
N ALA A 67 -2.83 4.65 5.73
CA ALA A 67 -3.82 5.45 5.02
C ALA A 67 -4.30 4.76 3.73
N GLU A 68 -3.37 4.21 2.93
CA GLU A 68 -3.68 3.45 1.72
C GLU A 68 -4.55 2.22 2.03
N LYS A 69 -4.14 1.42 3.02
CA LYS A 69 -4.90 0.23 3.44
C LYS A 69 -6.32 0.60 3.87
N LYS A 70 -6.47 1.65 4.68
CA LYS A 70 -7.78 2.13 5.14
C LYS A 70 -8.62 2.65 3.97
N GLY A 71 -8.01 3.34 3.01
CA GLY A 71 -8.68 3.81 1.80
C GLY A 71 -9.22 2.65 0.96
N ILE A 72 -8.41 1.63 0.71
CA ILE A 72 -8.82 0.42 -0.02
C ILE A 72 -9.94 -0.32 0.70
N GLU A 73 -9.83 -0.52 2.01
CA GLU A 73 -10.85 -1.20 2.79
C GLU A 73 -12.19 -0.45 2.76
N LYS A 74 -12.14 0.87 2.93
CA LYS A 74 -13.32 1.73 2.86
C LYS A 74 -13.96 1.67 1.47
N GLY A 75 -13.17 1.90 0.42
CA GLY A 75 -13.68 1.87 -0.96
C GLY A 75 -14.26 0.50 -1.35
N ARG A 76 -13.65 -0.61 -0.91
CA ARG A 76 -14.19 -1.96 -1.13
C ARG A 76 -15.52 -2.16 -0.38
N LYS A 77 -15.65 -1.61 0.83
CA LYS A 77 -16.89 -1.73 1.61
C LYS A 77 -18.01 -0.92 0.95
N GLU A 78 -17.75 0.34 0.65
CA GLU A 78 -18.70 1.26 0.00
C GLU A 78 -19.14 0.70 -1.36
N GLY A 79 -18.21 0.36 -2.25
CA GLY A 79 -18.58 -0.19 -3.56
C GLY A 79 -19.33 -1.53 -3.50
N ARG A 80 -19.13 -2.33 -2.45
CA ARG A 80 -19.93 -3.55 -2.25
C ARG A 80 -21.33 -3.25 -1.75
N GLU A 81 -21.49 -2.23 -0.93
CA GLU A 81 -22.78 -1.80 -0.40
C GLU A 81 -23.61 -1.14 -1.51
N GLU A 82 -23.04 -0.17 -2.22
CA GLU A 82 -23.63 0.49 -3.38
C GLU A 82 -24.03 -0.53 -4.46
N GLY A 83 -23.10 -1.39 -4.89
CA GLY A 83 -23.41 -2.40 -5.91
C GLY A 83 -24.46 -3.43 -5.48
N ARG A 84 -24.64 -3.66 -4.17
CA ARG A 84 -25.71 -4.54 -3.68
C ARG A 84 -27.06 -3.84 -3.70
N GLU A 85 -27.09 -2.55 -3.40
CA GLU A 85 -28.29 -1.72 -3.44
C GLU A 85 -28.75 -1.51 -4.88
N GLU A 86 -27.86 -1.03 -5.76
CA GLU A 86 -28.12 -0.87 -7.20
C GLU A 86 -28.60 -2.20 -7.82
N GLY A 87 -27.91 -3.30 -7.56
CA GLY A 87 -28.31 -4.62 -8.08
C GLY A 87 -29.67 -5.09 -7.56
N ARG A 88 -30.08 -4.67 -6.36
CA ARG A 88 -31.42 -4.97 -5.82
C ARG A 88 -32.47 -4.13 -6.55
N GLU A 89 -32.24 -2.84 -6.70
CA GLU A 89 -33.16 -1.92 -7.38
C GLU A 89 -33.35 -2.29 -8.85
N GLU A 90 -32.26 -2.57 -9.57
CA GLU A 90 -32.31 -3.05 -10.96
C GLU A 90 -33.06 -4.39 -11.08
N GLY A 91 -32.84 -5.28 -10.10
CA GLY A 91 -33.54 -6.56 -10.02
C GLY A 91 -35.04 -6.41 -9.83
N GLU A 92 -35.45 -5.54 -8.91
CA GLU A 92 -36.86 -5.21 -8.63
C GLU A 92 -37.52 -4.55 -9.84
N ALA A 93 -36.86 -3.56 -10.45
CA ALA A 93 -37.34 -2.89 -11.65
C ALA A 93 -37.52 -3.89 -12.82
N ARG A 94 -36.60 -4.82 -13.00
CA ARG A 94 -36.70 -5.88 -14.01
C ARG A 94 -37.88 -6.81 -13.77
N ILE A 95 -38.17 -7.17 -12.51
CA ILE A 95 -39.32 -8.01 -12.17
C ILE A 95 -40.61 -7.25 -12.45
N ILE A 96 -40.72 -5.99 -12.03
CA ILE A 96 -41.88 -5.13 -12.27
C ILE A 96 -42.18 -5.02 -13.76
N ARG A 97 -41.18 -4.70 -14.58
CA ARG A 97 -41.34 -4.65 -16.05
C ARG A 97 -41.87 -5.95 -16.62
N LYS A 98 -41.26 -7.08 -16.23
CA LYS A 98 -41.67 -8.39 -16.73
C LYS A 98 -43.10 -8.75 -16.35
N LEU A 99 -43.55 -8.38 -15.14
CA LEU A 99 -44.94 -8.61 -14.73
C LEU A 99 -45.92 -7.74 -15.53
N TYR A 100 -45.55 -6.48 -15.79
CA TYR A 100 -46.35 -5.57 -16.59
C TYR A 100 -46.44 -6.01 -18.06
N GLU A 101 -45.32 -6.42 -18.67
CA GLU A 101 -45.26 -6.99 -20.02
C GLU A 101 -46.13 -8.25 -20.17
N ASN A 102 -46.30 -9.03 -19.10
CA ASN A 102 -47.20 -10.18 -19.07
C ASN A 102 -48.68 -9.80 -18.87
N GLY A 103 -49.02 -8.51 -18.88
CA GLY A 103 -50.40 -8.00 -18.82
C GLY A 103 -50.96 -7.84 -17.40
N MET A 104 -50.12 -7.88 -16.36
CA MET A 104 -50.56 -7.61 -14.99
C MET A 104 -50.75 -6.09 -14.77
N ALA A 105 -51.86 -5.71 -14.13
CA ALA A 105 -52.14 -4.30 -13.83
C ALA A 105 -51.14 -3.73 -12.79
N PRO A 106 -50.75 -2.45 -12.88
CA PRO A 106 -49.83 -1.83 -11.92
C PRO A 106 -50.27 -1.96 -10.45
N GLU A 107 -51.57 -1.96 -10.17
CA GLU A 107 -52.14 -2.15 -8.83
C GLU A 107 -51.88 -3.55 -8.28
N ASP A 108 -52.03 -4.58 -9.12
CA ASP A 108 -51.77 -5.96 -8.74
C ASP A 108 -50.27 -6.22 -8.56
N ILE A 109 -49.44 -5.63 -9.42
CA ILE A 109 -47.97 -5.67 -9.29
C ILE A 109 -47.57 -5.05 -7.95
N ALA A 110 -48.07 -3.86 -7.63
CA ALA A 110 -47.79 -3.18 -6.37
C ALA A 110 -48.09 -4.07 -5.15
N HIS A 111 -49.25 -4.76 -5.17
CA HIS A 111 -49.61 -5.73 -4.13
C HIS A 111 -48.62 -6.91 -4.05
N HIS A 112 -48.14 -7.45 -5.18
CA HIS A 112 -47.25 -8.62 -5.20
C HIS A 112 -45.81 -8.31 -4.80
N VAL A 113 -45.29 -7.15 -5.20
CA VAL A 113 -43.92 -6.73 -4.89
C VAL A 113 -43.84 -5.97 -3.56
N GLY A 114 -44.99 -5.61 -2.95
CA GLY A 114 -45.05 -4.93 -1.66
C GLY A 114 -44.65 -3.44 -1.74
N MET A 115 -44.87 -2.82 -2.90
CA MET A 115 -44.59 -1.40 -3.17
C MET A 115 -45.90 -0.64 -3.34
N ASN A 116 -45.87 0.70 -3.35
CA ASN A 116 -47.06 1.46 -3.70
C ASN A 116 -47.24 1.54 -5.23
N THR A 117 -48.48 1.70 -5.69
CA THR A 117 -48.77 1.80 -7.13
C THR A 117 -48.04 2.96 -7.80
N ALA A 118 -47.80 4.06 -7.09
CA ALA A 118 -47.07 5.20 -7.64
C ALA A 118 -45.57 4.88 -7.87
N GLU A 119 -44.93 4.05 -7.04
CA GLU A 119 -43.56 3.58 -7.21
C GLU A 119 -43.44 2.65 -8.41
N VAL A 120 -44.35 1.69 -8.52
CA VAL A 120 -44.44 0.79 -9.68
C VAL A 120 -44.59 1.62 -10.96
N GLN A 121 -45.50 2.60 -10.94
CA GLN A 121 -45.73 3.48 -12.09
C GLN A 121 -44.48 4.30 -12.44
N ARG A 122 -43.79 4.89 -11.46
CA ARG A 122 -42.53 5.61 -11.69
C ARG A 122 -41.45 4.72 -12.32
N ILE A 123 -41.31 3.48 -11.85
CA ILE A 123 -40.35 2.52 -12.39
C ILE A 123 -40.66 2.17 -13.85
N LEU A 124 -41.94 2.03 -14.18
CA LEU A 124 -42.41 1.77 -15.55
C LEU A 124 -42.23 3.00 -16.46
N GLU A 125 -42.35 4.21 -15.94
CA GLU A 125 -42.15 5.48 -16.68
C GLU A 125 -40.68 5.82 -16.94
N LEU A 126 -39.76 5.32 -16.11
CA LEU A 126 -38.32 5.51 -16.24
C LEU A 126 -37.67 4.56 -17.27
N SER A 127 -38.46 3.69 -17.91
CA SER A 127 -38.02 2.67 -18.88
C SER A 127 -38.35 3.08 -20.31
#